data_AF-A0A1I9GBI5-F1
#
_entry.id   AF-A0A1I9GBI5-F1
#
_cell.length_a   1.000
_cell.length_b   1.000
_cell.length_c   1.000
_cell.angle_alpha   90.00
_cell.angle_beta   90.00
_cell.angle_gamma   90.00
#
_symmetry.space_group_name_H-M   'P 1'
#
loop_
_entity.id
_entity.type
_entity.pdbx_description
1 polymer ?
#
loop_
_entity_poly.entity_id
_entity_poly.type
_entity_poly.pdbx_seq_one_letter_code
_entity_poly.pdbx_strand_id
1 'polypeptide(L)'
;STRLIKYSGYKLEHVEPLMWRLNHMMRMRSKVYPACISIEEKYSHPIFYSAADIQLLPDKRPRNEPVGPPVGLGFETVEHEPVGPPVDLGFETIELV
;
A
#
# COMPACT_ATOMS: atom_id res chain seq x y z
N SER A 1 -25.15 -5.11 -1.27
CA SER A 1 -24.89 -5.87 -0.03
C SER A 1 -25.14 -4.97 1.18
N THR A 2 -26.26 -5.14 1.90
CA THR A 2 -26.68 -4.27 3.03
C THR A 2 -26.03 -4.66 4.38
N ARG A 3 -25.48 -5.88 4.49
CA ARG A 3 -24.86 -6.38 5.72
C ARG A 3 -23.58 -5.63 6.08
N LEU A 4 -22.71 -5.36 5.11
CA LEU A 4 -21.45 -4.65 5.36
C LEU A 4 -21.72 -3.24 5.88
N ILE A 5 -22.66 -2.51 5.28
CA ILE A 5 -23.08 -1.18 5.74
C ILE A 5 -23.57 -1.24 7.21
N LYS A 6 -24.37 -2.26 7.56
CA LYS A 6 -24.87 -2.44 8.93
C LYS A 6 -23.75 -2.61 9.96
N TYR A 7 -22.68 -3.35 9.62
CA TYR A 7 -21.62 -3.67 10.59
C TYR A 7 -20.45 -2.68 10.58
N SER A 8 -20.11 -2.11 9.43
CA SER A 8 -18.99 -1.17 9.31
C SER A 8 -19.39 0.29 9.36
N GLY A 9 -20.67 0.61 9.09
CA GLY A 9 -21.15 1.98 8.92
C GLY A 9 -20.69 2.63 7.61
N TYR A 10 -19.82 1.99 6.84
CA TYR A 10 -19.30 2.55 5.59
C TYR A 10 -20.26 2.30 4.43
N LYS A 11 -20.61 3.39 3.74
CA LYS A 11 -21.28 3.37 2.44
C LYS A 11 -20.23 3.30 1.33
N LEU A 12 -20.67 2.95 0.12
CA LEU A 12 -19.80 2.87 -1.05
C LEU A 12 -19.04 4.18 -1.30
N GLU A 13 -19.74 5.31 -1.20
CA GLU A 13 -19.18 6.66 -1.39
C GLU A 13 -18.03 7.00 -0.44
N HIS A 14 -17.96 6.37 0.74
CA HIS A 14 -16.87 6.55 1.69
C HIS A 14 -15.63 5.70 1.33
N VAL A 15 -15.85 4.53 0.71
CA VAL A 15 -14.81 3.52 0.50
C VAL A 15 -14.19 3.63 -0.88
N GLU A 16 -14.99 3.97 -1.89
CA GLU A 16 -14.54 4.01 -3.28
C GLU A 16 -13.31 4.92 -3.50
N PRO A 17 -13.26 6.17 -2.98
CA PRO A 17 -12.09 7.02 -3.16
C PRO A 17 -10.80 6.40 -2.60
N LEU A 18 -10.91 5.70 -1.46
CA LEU A 18 -9.81 4.99 -0.82
C LEU A 18 -9.36 3.78 -1.65
N MET A 19 -10.30 2.99 -2.19
CA MET A 19 -9.96 1.84 -3.04
C MET A 19 -9.20 2.27 -4.28
N TRP A 20 -9.58 3.38 -4.92
CA TRP A 20 -8.83 3.92 -6.05
C TRP A 20 -7.41 4.35 -5.65
N ARG A 21 -7.20 4.89 -4.43
CA ARG A 21 -5.86 5.27 -3.94
C ARG A 21 -4.99 4.04 -3.71
N LEU A 22 -5.56 2.99 -3.12
CA LEU A 22 -4.86 1.70 -2.95
C LEU A 22 -4.50 1.08 -4.29
N ASN A 23 -5.39 1.11 -5.28
CA ASN A 23 -5.06 0.62 -6.63
C ASN A 23 -3.88 1.38 -7.24
N HIS A 24 -3.89 2.72 -7.14
CA HIS A 24 -2.77 3.55 -7.60
C HIS A 24 -1.46 3.20 -6.88
N MET A 25 -1.48 3.04 -5.56
CA MET A 25 -0.34 2.59 -4.77
C MET A 25 0.22 1.25 -5.28
N MET A 26 -0.65 0.25 -5.47
CA MET A 26 -0.24 -1.08 -5.92
C MET A 26 0.41 -1.05 -7.31
N ARG A 27 -0.07 -0.18 -8.21
CA ARG A 27 0.52 0.01 -9.55
C ARG A 27 1.85 0.76 -9.53
N MET A 28 2.01 1.66 -8.58
CA MET A 28 3.20 2.50 -8.44
C MET A 28 4.27 1.88 -7.53
N ARG A 29 3.98 0.75 -6.86
CA ARG A 29 4.83 0.13 -5.83
C ARG A 29 6.29 -0.01 -6.26
N SER A 30 6.54 -0.53 -7.46
CA SER A 30 7.90 -0.82 -7.94
C SER A 30 8.69 0.44 -8.24
N LYS A 31 8.01 1.56 -8.50
CA LYS A 31 8.63 2.87 -8.72
C LYS A 31 8.87 3.61 -7.40
N VAL A 32 7.90 3.58 -6.48
CA VAL A 32 7.93 4.40 -5.26
C VAL A 32 8.65 3.68 -4.11
N TYR A 33 8.49 2.36 -4.01
CA TYR A 33 9.03 1.53 -2.93
C TYR A 33 9.81 0.32 -3.50
N PRO A 34 10.87 0.54 -4.29
CA PRO A 34 11.59 -0.55 -4.98
C PRO A 34 12.21 -1.58 -4.04
N ALA A 35 12.53 -1.19 -2.80
CA ALA A 35 13.09 -2.08 -1.79
C ALA A 35 12.04 -2.86 -0.96
N CYS A 36 10.75 -2.49 -1.07
CA CYS A 36 9.68 -3.08 -0.26
C CYS A 36 8.98 -4.24 -0.98
N ILE A 37 9.73 -5.28 -1.32
CA ILE A 37 9.22 -6.44 -2.09
C ILE A 37 8.70 -7.59 -1.22
N SER A 38 9.03 -7.62 0.07
CA SER A 38 8.73 -8.75 0.96
C SER A 38 7.24 -9.10 1.06
N ILE A 39 6.36 -8.09 0.95
CA ILE A 39 4.90 -8.29 0.94
C ILE A 39 4.44 -8.90 -0.38
N GLU A 40 4.98 -8.44 -1.51
CA GLU A 40 4.69 -9.04 -2.82
C GLU A 40 5.12 -10.51 -2.85
N GLU A 41 6.37 -10.80 -2.45
CA GLU A 41 6.91 -12.15 -2.40
C GLU A 41 6.08 -13.08 -1.51
N LYS A 42 5.70 -12.59 -0.32
CA LYS A 42 4.84 -13.35 0.60
C LYS A 42 3.51 -13.71 -0.06
N TYR A 43 2.83 -12.76 -0.69
CA TYR A 43 1.50 -12.97 -1.24
C TYR A 43 1.50 -13.58 -2.65
N SER A 44 2.64 -13.69 -3.33
CA SER A 44 2.79 -14.54 -4.53
C SER A 44 2.91 -16.03 -4.18
N HIS A 45 3.22 -16.37 -2.91
CA HIS A 45 3.33 -17.76 -2.50
C HIS A 45 1.97 -18.51 -2.59
N PRO A 46 1.93 -19.76 -3.11
CA PRO A 46 0.68 -20.50 -3.32
C PRO A 46 -0.17 -20.75 -2.07
N ILE A 47 0.45 -20.77 -0.88
CA ILE A 47 -0.29 -20.86 0.40
C ILE A 47 -1.24 -19.68 0.62
N PHE A 48 -0.96 -18.54 -0.01
CA PHE A 48 -1.81 -17.35 -0.03
C PHE A 48 -2.56 -17.21 -1.36
N TYR A 49 -2.71 -18.32 -2.10
CA TYR A 49 -3.41 -18.37 -3.39
C TYR A 49 -2.82 -17.44 -4.46
N SER A 50 -1.54 -17.10 -4.35
CA SER A 50 -0.86 -16.17 -5.28
C SER A 50 -1.63 -14.84 -5.43
N ALA A 51 -2.17 -14.33 -4.33
CA ALA A 51 -2.98 -13.11 -4.32
C ALA A 51 -2.28 -11.87 -4.90
N ALA A 52 -0.95 -11.82 -4.86
CA ALA A 52 -0.18 -10.72 -5.46
C ALA A 52 -0.19 -10.73 -6.99
N ASP A 53 -0.48 -11.88 -7.61
CA ASP A 53 -0.46 -12.05 -9.08
C ASP A 53 -1.79 -11.62 -9.72
N ILE A 54 -2.79 -11.25 -8.91
CA ILE A 54 -4.09 -10.78 -9.38
C ILE A 54 -3.92 -9.47 -10.17
N GLN A 55 -4.53 -9.41 -11.35
CA GLN A 55 -4.49 -8.23 -12.19
C GLN A 55 -5.13 -7.01 -11.51
N LEU A 56 -4.33 -5.94 -11.37
CA LEU A 56 -4.79 -4.67 -10.82
C LEU A 56 -5.77 -3.96 -11.76
N LEU A 57 -6.63 -3.11 -11.20
CA LEU A 57 -7.57 -2.32 -11.98
C LEU A 57 -6.82 -1.29 -12.85
N PRO A 58 -7.39 -0.88 -13.99
CA PRO A 58 -6.91 0.28 -14.74
C PRO A 58 -6.75 1.49 -13.80
N ASP A 59 -5.63 2.20 -13.92
CA ASP A 59 -5.41 3.35 -13.06
C ASP A 59 -6.21 4.51 -13.60
N LYS A 60 -6.91 5.21 -12.71
CA LYS A 60 -7.59 6.46 -13.03
C LYS A 60 -6.72 7.67 -12.73
N ARG A 61 -5.53 7.47 -12.14
CA ARG A 61 -4.61 8.54 -11.72
C ARG A 61 -3.37 8.61 -12.62
N PRO A 62 -2.81 9.81 -12.84
CA PRO A 62 -1.57 9.96 -13.59
C PRO A 62 -0.37 9.47 -12.79
N ARG A 63 0.67 9.00 -13.49
CA ARG A 63 1.86 8.37 -12.88
C ARG A 63 2.74 9.32 -12.05
N ASN A 64 2.51 10.62 -12.14
CA ASN A 64 3.20 11.65 -11.36
C ASN A 64 2.38 12.10 -10.14
N GLU A 65 1.14 11.62 -9.98
CA GLU A 65 0.39 11.87 -8.75
C GLU A 65 1.07 11.14 -7.57
N PRO A 66 1.18 11.77 -6.39
CA PRO A 66 1.75 11.12 -5.23
C PRO A 66 0.87 9.94 -4.76
N VAL A 67 1.56 8.87 -4.36
CA VAL A 67 0.95 7.74 -3.66
C VAL A 67 0.64 8.14 -2.23
N GLY A 68 -0.58 7.90 -1.77
CA GLY A 68 -1.01 8.27 -0.43
C GLY A 68 -2.52 8.12 -0.22
N PRO A 69 -3.02 8.40 0.99
CA PRO A 69 -4.45 8.41 1.27
C PRO A 69 -5.18 9.52 0.48
N PRO A 70 -6.51 9.42 0.30
CA PRO A 70 -7.26 10.51 -0.32
C PRO A 70 -7.19 11.79 0.53
N VAL A 71 -7.08 12.93 -0.15
CA VAL A 71 -7.12 14.26 0.47
C VAL A 71 -8.46 14.45 1.17
N GLY A 72 -8.46 14.94 2.42
CA GLY A 72 -9.69 15.19 3.18
C GLY A 72 -10.21 14.01 4.01
N LEU A 73 -9.49 12.88 4.07
CA LEU A 73 -9.81 11.76 4.97
C LEU A 73 -9.27 11.94 6.41
N GLY A 74 -8.79 13.14 6.75
CA GLY A 74 -8.25 13.44 8.09
C GLY A 74 -6.84 12.91 8.35
N PHE A 75 -6.16 12.38 7.34
CA PHE A 75 -4.72 12.15 7.41
C PHE A 75 -4.01 13.49 7.24
N GLU A 76 -3.35 13.97 8.29
CA GLU A 76 -2.51 15.17 8.21
C GLU A 76 -1.44 14.95 7.14
N THR A 77 -1.23 15.96 6.29
CA THR A 77 -0.04 16.00 5.43
C THR A 77 1.13 16.21 6.36
N VAL A 78 1.81 15.12 6.74
CA VAL A 78 3.08 15.22 7.45
C VAL A 78 4.03 15.93 6.49
N GLU A 79 4.38 17.19 6.79
CA GLU A 79 5.49 17.84 6.12
C GLU A 79 6.71 16.94 6.35
N HIS A 80 7.34 16.49 5.26
CA HIS A 80 8.55 15.68 5.35
C HIS A 80 9.64 16.53 6.01
N GLU A 81 9.81 16.39 7.31
CA GLU A 81 11.06 16.75 7.98
C GLU A 81 12.21 16.03 7.25
N PRO A 82 13.35 16.70 7.05
CA PRO A 82 14.48 16.11 6.33
C PRO A 82 14.87 14.80 7.01
N VAL A 83 14.87 13.71 6.23
CA VAL A 83 15.28 12.39 6.69
C VAL A 83 16.70 12.52 7.25
N GLY A 84 16.82 12.39 8.57
CA GLY A 84 18.11 12.32 9.25
C GLY A 84 18.97 11.17 8.69
N PRO A 85 20.28 11.15 8.98
CA PRO A 85 21.16 10.12 8.45
C PRO A 85 20.63 8.72 8.77
N PRO A 86 20.85 7.72 7.89
CA PRO A 86 20.39 6.35 8.11
C PRO A 86 20.86 5.85 9.48
N VAL A 87 19.92 5.37 10.29
CA VAL A 87 20.24 4.71 11.55
C VAL A 87 20.73 3.30 11.21
N ASP A 88 21.96 2.99 11.58
CA ASP A 88 22.52 1.64 11.45
C ASP A 88 21.78 0.71 12.43
N LEU A 89 20.95 -0.19 11.89
CA LEU A 89 20.10 -1.09 12.68
C LEU A 89 20.79 -2.42 13.03
N GLY A 90 22.10 -2.56 12.81
CA GLY A 90 22.92 -3.62 13.41
C GLY A 90 22.29 -5.01 13.31
N PHE A 91 22.10 -5.52 12.08
CA PHE A 91 21.68 -6.91 11.90
C PHE A 91 22.87 -7.83 12.14
N GLU A 92 22.92 -8.47 13.33
CA GLU A 92 23.83 -9.59 13.56
C GLU A 92 23.52 -10.72 12.58
N THR A 93 24.54 -11.10 11.80
CA THR A 93 24.48 -12.21 10.87
C THR A 93 24.48 -13.50 11.68
N ILE A 94 23.36 -14.22 11.71
CA ILE A 94 23.33 -15.58 12.27
C ILE A 94 23.98 -16.50 11.23
N GLU A 95 25.23 -16.90 11.48
CA GLU A 95 25.84 -18.02 10.76
C GLU A 95 25.14 -19.32 11.19
N LEU A 96 24.49 -19.97 10.24
CA LEU A 96 23.96 -21.32 10.42
C LEU A 96 25.13 -22.30 10.30
N VAL A 97 25.52 -22.90 11.45
CA VAL A 97 26.41 -24.06 11.53
C VAL A 97 25.65 -25.34 11.18
#